data_AF-A0A8J4G741-F1
#
_entry.id   AF-A0A8J4G741-F1
#
_cell.length_a   1.000
_cell.length_b   1.000
_cell.length_c   1.000
_cell.angle_alpha   90.00
_cell.angle_beta   90.00
_cell.angle_gamma   90.00
#
_symmetry.space_group_name_H-M   'P 1'
#
loop_
_entity.id
_entity.type
_entity.pdbx_description
1 polymer ?
#
loop_
_entity_poly.entity_id
_entity_poly.type
_entity_poly.pdbx_seq_one_letter_code
_entity_poly.pdbx_strand_id
1 'polypeptide(L)'
;MGANSSKLEKALAEAPEDERYYGLENFGNTCYCNSVLQALYFCKPFRERILKYAAALPPTTDENLLNCLAELFNQINSSKKKTGVVSPKKFVNRLRRDNELFRGHMHQV
;
A
#
# COMPACT_ATOMS: atom_id res chain seq x y z
N MET A 1 -23.66 -4.63 -27.51
CA MET A 1 -22.28 -4.86 -27.03
C MET A 1 -22.28 -4.72 -25.51
N GLY A 2 -22.47 -5.83 -24.79
CA GLY A 2 -22.57 -5.82 -23.33
C GLY A 2 -21.19 -6.03 -22.71
N ALA A 3 -20.69 -5.05 -21.96
CA ALA A 3 -19.47 -5.20 -21.19
C ALA A 3 -19.73 -6.18 -20.04
N ASN A 4 -19.17 -7.39 -20.13
CA ASN A 4 -19.13 -8.32 -19.01
C ASN A 4 -18.19 -7.75 -17.95
N SER A 5 -18.72 -6.92 -17.05
CA SER A 5 -17.95 -6.44 -15.91
C SER A 5 -17.48 -7.66 -15.09
N SER A 6 -16.23 -7.63 -14.67
CA SER A 6 -15.65 -8.74 -13.90
C SER A 6 -16.43 -8.93 -12.57
N LYS A 7 -16.40 -10.15 -12.01
CA LYS A 7 -16.99 -10.40 -10.68
C LYS A 7 -16.48 -9.42 -9.62
N LEU A 8 -15.21 -9.02 -9.75
CA LEU A 8 -14.58 -8.03 -8.89
C LEU A 8 -15.22 -6.64 -9.07
N GLU A 9 -15.41 -6.17 -10.30
CA GLU A 9 -16.08 -4.88 -10.55
C GLU A 9 -17.50 -4.82 -10.00
N LYS A 10 -18.25 -5.94 -10.04
CA LYS A 10 -19.59 -6.02 -9.44
C LYS A 10 -19.53 -5.92 -7.92
N ALA A 11 -18.66 -6.70 -7.28
CA ALA A 11 -18.48 -6.65 -5.82
C ALA A 11 -18.01 -5.25 -5.34
N LEU A 12 -17.22 -4.56 -6.15
CA LEU A 12 -16.71 -3.23 -5.85
C LEU A 12 -17.70 -2.10 -6.15
N ALA A 13 -18.74 -2.35 -6.95
CA ALA A 13 -19.83 -1.41 -7.12
C ALA A 13 -20.61 -1.24 -5.81
N GLU A 14 -20.68 -2.30 -4.99
CA GLU A 14 -21.33 -2.33 -3.67
C GLU A 14 -20.40 -1.83 -2.54
N ALA A 15 -19.11 -1.61 -2.84
CA ALA A 15 -18.14 -1.16 -1.86
C ALA A 15 -18.28 0.34 -1.53
N PRO A 16 -17.90 0.76 -0.31
CA PRO A 16 -17.92 2.17 0.09
C PRO A 16 -17.18 3.08 -0.91
N GLU A 17 -17.72 4.27 -1.17
CA GLU A 17 -17.15 5.18 -2.17
C GLU A 17 -15.79 5.76 -1.78
N ASP A 18 -15.51 5.84 -0.49
CA ASP A 18 -14.24 6.31 0.07
C ASP A 18 -13.15 5.22 0.05
N GLU A 19 -13.51 3.97 -0.19
CA GLU A 19 -12.57 2.85 -0.16
C GLU A 19 -11.82 2.69 -1.51
N ARG A 20 -10.55 2.28 -1.42
CA ARG A 20 -9.66 2.11 -2.58
C ARG A 20 -9.03 0.72 -2.52
N TYR A 21 -9.18 -0.04 -3.61
CA TYR A 21 -8.76 -1.44 -3.68
C TYR A 21 -7.60 -1.58 -4.65
N TYR A 22 -6.39 -1.48 -4.12
CA TYR A 22 -5.17 -1.52 -4.92
C TYR A 22 -4.33 -2.75 -4.58
N GLY A 23 -3.98 -3.52 -5.59
CA GLY A 23 -2.95 -4.55 -5.47
C GLY A 23 -1.57 -3.94 -5.30
N LEU A 24 -0.62 -4.72 -4.78
CA LEU A 24 0.79 -4.33 -4.66
C LEU A 24 1.64 -5.19 -5.58
N GLU A 25 2.46 -4.56 -6.43
CA GLU A 25 3.44 -5.25 -7.26
C GLU A 25 4.41 -6.07 -6.42
N ASN A 26 4.78 -7.25 -6.89
CA ASN A 26 5.75 -8.11 -6.22
C ASN A 26 7.14 -7.96 -6.86
N PHE A 27 8.15 -7.59 -6.09
CA PHE A 27 9.55 -7.42 -6.53
C PHE A 27 10.44 -8.58 -6.11
N GLY A 28 10.06 -9.79 -6.49
CA GLY A 28 10.79 -11.02 -6.18
C GLY A 28 10.62 -11.40 -4.71
N ASN A 29 9.76 -12.38 -4.43
CA ASN A 29 9.48 -12.91 -3.09
C ASN A 29 9.04 -11.88 -2.04
N THR A 30 8.56 -10.69 -2.43
CA THR A 30 8.08 -9.64 -1.51
C THR A 30 6.61 -9.80 -1.08
N CYS A 31 5.97 -10.92 -1.44
CA CYS A 31 4.57 -11.17 -1.12
C CYS A 31 4.28 -11.18 0.38
N TYR A 32 5.22 -11.61 1.23
CA TYR A 32 5.11 -11.54 2.69
C TYR A 32 4.91 -10.09 3.17
N CYS A 33 5.64 -9.14 2.56
CA CYS A 33 5.52 -7.72 2.88
C CYS A 33 4.19 -7.18 2.35
N ASN A 34 3.83 -7.53 1.11
CA ASN A 34 2.60 -7.05 0.49
C ASN A 34 1.35 -7.50 1.26
N SER A 35 1.29 -8.75 1.73
CA SER A 35 0.14 -9.25 2.50
C SER A 35 -0.02 -8.54 3.84
N VAL A 36 1.08 -8.30 4.56
CA VAL A 36 1.06 -7.53 5.82
C VAL A 36 0.65 -6.08 5.57
N LEU A 37 1.17 -5.43 4.52
CA LEU A 37 0.79 -4.07 4.16
C LEU A 37 -0.71 -3.95 3.85
N GLN A 38 -1.28 -4.93 3.13
CA GLN A 38 -2.72 -4.99 2.87
C GLN A 38 -3.52 -5.14 4.17
N ALA A 39 -3.13 -6.07 5.04
CA ALA A 39 -3.78 -6.26 6.34
C ALA A 39 -3.76 -4.96 7.17
N LEU A 40 -2.62 -4.30 7.25
CA LEU A 40 -2.47 -3.02 7.95
C LEU A 40 -3.28 -1.89 7.31
N TYR A 41 -3.36 -1.82 5.99
CA TYR A 41 -4.14 -0.79 5.29
C TYR A 41 -5.63 -0.90 5.59
N PHE A 42 -6.17 -2.12 5.70
CA PHE A 42 -7.58 -2.34 6.02
C PHE A 42 -7.89 -2.35 7.53
N CYS A 43 -6.87 -2.24 8.40
CA CYS A 43 -7.06 -1.80 9.78
C CYS A 43 -7.36 -0.30 9.81
N LYS A 44 -8.64 0.09 9.63
CA LYS A 44 -9.08 1.51 9.53
C LYS A 44 -8.44 2.45 10.57
N PRO A 45 -8.43 2.13 11.88
CA PRO A 45 -7.81 3.03 12.88
C PRO A 45 -6.31 3.24 12.67
N PHE A 46 -5.61 2.23 12.16
CA PHE A 46 -4.19 2.34 11.83
C PHE A 46 -4.00 3.20 10.58
N ARG A 47 -4.74 2.91 9.50
CA ARG A 47 -4.69 3.70 8.26
C ARG A 47 -4.96 5.18 8.50
N GLU A 48 -6.01 5.51 9.25
CA GLU A 48 -6.36 6.90 9.56
C GLU A 48 -5.24 7.64 10.30
N ARG A 49 -4.59 6.97 11.26
CA ARG A 49 -3.44 7.54 11.97
C ARG A 49 -2.24 7.76 11.06
N ILE A 50 -1.95 6.81 10.17
CA ILE A 50 -0.87 6.93 9.19
C ILE A 50 -1.15 8.08 8.19
N LEU A 51 -2.39 8.23 7.71
CA LEU A 51 -2.76 9.34 6.83
C LEU A 51 -2.71 10.69 7.54
N LYS A 52 -3.13 10.76 8.81
CA LYS A 52 -2.98 11.96 9.64
C LYS A 52 -1.50 12.33 9.85
N TYR A 53 -0.66 11.33 10.08
CA TYR A 53 0.78 11.51 10.16
C TYR A 53 1.36 12.04 8.84
N ALA A 54 0.94 11.48 7.70
CA ALA A 54 1.34 11.93 6.36
C ALA A 54 1.02 13.42 6.12
N ALA A 55 -0.16 13.87 6.54
CA ALA A 55 -0.59 15.26 6.39
C ALA A 55 0.16 16.25 7.30
N ALA A 56 0.73 15.78 8.41
CA ALA A 56 1.46 16.59 9.38
C ALA A 56 2.99 16.59 9.17
N LEU A 57 3.49 15.81 8.21
CA LEU A 57 4.91 15.62 7.95
C LEU A 57 5.56 16.91 7.41
N PRO A 58 6.61 17.44 8.06
CA PRO A 58 7.36 18.57 7.53
C PRO A 58 8.06 18.24 6.19
N PRO A 59 8.16 19.20 5.24
CA PRO A 59 8.81 18.97 3.95
C PRO A 59 10.28 18.55 4.04
N THR A 60 10.97 18.92 5.11
CA THR A 60 12.41 18.69 5.32
C THR A 60 12.71 17.46 6.18
N THR A 61 11.72 16.60 6.41
CA THR A 61 11.91 15.42 7.27
C THR A 61 12.77 14.37 6.56
N ASP A 62 13.81 13.91 7.25
CA ASP A 62 14.59 12.77 6.77
C ASP A 62 13.69 11.56 6.52
N GLU A 63 13.90 10.92 5.38
CA GLU A 63 13.16 9.72 5.03
C GLU A 63 13.33 8.68 6.15
N ASN A 64 12.24 8.02 6.53
CA ASN A 64 12.23 6.84 7.38
C ASN A 64 11.22 5.77 6.88
N LEU A 65 11.25 4.56 7.44
CA LEU A 65 10.33 3.49 7.03
C LEU A 65 8.85 3.90 7.22
N LEU A 66 8.55 4.65 8.29
CA LEU A 66 7.21 5.17 8.55
C LEU A 66 6.79 6.22 7.51
N ASN A 67 7.70 7.09 7.06
CA ASN A 67 7.44 8.04 5.98
C ASN A 67 7.11 7.31 4.67
N CYS A 68 7.87 6.26 4.34
CA CYS A 68 7.60 5.44 3.16
C CYS A 68 6.25 4.72 3.23
N LEU A 69 5.86 4.26 4.43
CA LEU A 69 4.54 3.66 4.66
C LEU A 69 3.43 4.69 4.49
N ALA A 70 3.61 5.88 5.06
CA ALA A 70 2.67 6.98 4.99
C ALA A 70 2.45 7.45 3.55
N GLU A 71 3.51 7.56 2.77
CA GLU A 71 3.44 7.88 1.34
C GLU A 71 2.72 6.80 0.54
N LEU A 72 3.02 5.52 0.79
CA LEU A 72 2.32 4.40 0.14
C LEU A 72 0.82 4.41 0.46
N PHE A 73 0.44 4.59 1.73
CA PHE A 73 -0.96 4.62 2.15
C PHE A 73 -1.68 5.83 1.55
N ASN A 74 -1.02 6.99 1.52
CA ASN A 74 -1.57 8.19 0.90
C ASN A 74 -1.74 8.04 -0.61
N GLN A 75 -0.79 7.39 -1.30
CA GLN A 75 -0.90 7.09 -2.73
C GLN A 75 -2.12 6.23 -3.05
N ILE A 76 -2.40 5.20 -2.25
CA ILE A 76 -3.60 4.37 -2.42
C ILE A 76 -4.86 5.21 -2.11
N ASN A 77 -4.89 5.92 -0.99
CA ASN A 77 -6.07 6.68 -0.52
C ASN A 77 -6.46 7.83 -1.46
N SER A 78 -5.47 8.54 -2.01
CA SER A 78 -5.67 9.67 -2.92
C SER A 78 -5.93 9.26 -4.37
N SER A 79 -5.97 7.96 -4.65
CA SER A 79 -6.15 7.47 -6.02
C SER A 79 -7.53 7.81 -6.58
N LYS A 80 -7.55 8.26 -7.84
CA LYS A 80 -8.79 8.65 -8.54
C LYS A 80 -9.66 7.44 -8.93
N LYS A 81 -9.05 6.30 -9.24
CA LYS A 81 -9.77 5.07 -9.58
C LYS A 81 -10.08 4.30 -8.30
N LYS A 82 -11.21 3.58 -8.24
CA LYS A 82 -11.52 2.68 -7.13
C LYS A 82 -10.56 1.48 -7.07
N THR A 83 -9.98 1.09 -8.21
CA THR A 83 -9.09 -0.05 -8.33
C THR A 83 -7.81 0.26 -9.08
N GLY A 84 -6.78 -0.52 -8.79
CA GLY A 84 -5.56 -0.53 -9.58
C GLY A 84 -4.46 -1.36 -8.92
N VAL A 85 -3.23 -1.04 -9.30
CA VAL A 85 -2.02 -1.64 -8.73
C VAL A 85 -1.05 -0.51 -8.40
N VAL A 86 -0.40 -0.59 -7.23
CA VAL A 86 0.67 0.32 -6.80
C VAL A 86 1.98 -0.45 -6.65
N SER A 87 3.08 0.24 -6.94
CA SER A 87 4.44 -0.26 -6.85
C SER A 87 5.06 0.15 -5.51
N PRO A 88 5.16 -0.71 -4.48
CA PRO A 88 5.69 -0.32 -3.16
C PRO A 88 7.23 -0.21 -3.12
N LYS A 89 7.88 0.16 -4.24
CA LYS A 89 9.35 0.15 -4.38
C LYS A 89 10.08 0.93 -3.30
N LYS A 90 9.60 2.14 -2.98
CA LYS A 90 10.22 3.01 -1.98
C LYS A 90 10.19 2.38 -0.58
N PHE A 91 9.04 1.82 -0.20
CA PHE A 91 8.90 1.10 1.06
C PHE A 91 9.80 -0.14 1.11
N VAL A 92 9.79 -0.97 0.06
CA VAL A 92 10.59 -2.21 0.01
C VAL A 92 12.09 -1.90 0.05
N ASN A 93 12.56 -0.94 -0.74
CA ASN A 93 13.97 -0.53 -0.74
C ASN A 93 14.38 0.00 0.64
N ARG A 94 13.48 0.73 1.29
CA ARG A 94 13.74 1.24 2.63
C ARG A 94 13.82 0.13 3.68
N LEU A 95 12.89 -0.83 3.65
CA LEU A 95 12.89 -2.00 4.52
C LEU A 95 14.19 -2.80 4.37
N ARG A 96 14.61 -3.06 3.13
CA ARG A 96 15.87 -3.76 2.82
C ARG A 96 17.07 -3.00 3.37
N ARG A 97 17.11 -1.68 3.22
CA ARG A 97 18.22 -0.86 3.70
C ARG A 97 18.35 -0.92 5.23
N ASP A 98 17.24 -0.71 5.93
CA ASP A 98 17.21 -0.53 7.38
C ASP A 98 17.26 -1.85 8.16
N ASN A 99 16.92 -2.98 7.54
CA ASN A 99 16.96 -4.28 8.21
C ASN A 99 17.64 -5.34 7.34
N GLU A 100 18.78 -5.83 7.84
CA GLU A 100 19.66 -6.76 7.13
C GLU A 100 18.97 -8.09 6.81
N LEU A 101 18.04 -8.54 7.65
CA LEU A 101 17.28 -9.78 7.45
C LEU A 101 16.46 -9.73 6.16
N PHE A 102 16.04 -8.54 5.74
CA PHE A 102 15.20 -8.34 4.56
C PHE A 102 15.99 -7.97 3.29
N ARG A 103 17.31 -7.75 3.35
CA ARG A 103 18.14 -7.30 2.19
C ARG A 103 18.10 -8.24 0.98
N GLY A 104 17.94 -9.54 1.23
CA GLY A 104 17.98 -10.55 0.19
C GLY A 104 16.76 -10.56 -0.72
N HIS A 105 16.80 -11.45 -1.71
CA HIS A 105 15.69 -11.76 -2.61
C HIS A 105 14.91 -13.02 -2.19
N MET A 106 15.22 -13.55 -1.00
CA MET A 106 14.58 -14.74 -0.45
C MET A 106 13.23 -14.37 0.16
N HIS A 107 12.29 -15.31 0.07
CA HIS A 107 11.05 -15.23 0.81
C HIS A 107 11.32 -15.22 2.32
N GLN A 108 10.47 -14.52 3.06
CA GLN A 108 10.58 -14.36 4.51
C GLN A 108 9.28 -14.86 5.15
N VAL A 109 9.42 -15.55 6.27
CA VAL A 109 8.33 -16.16 7.06
C VAL A 109 8.23 -15.48 8.42
#